data_AF-A0A962I0X4-F1
#
_entry.id   AF-A0A962I0X4-F1
#
_cell.length_a   1.000
_cell.length_b   1.000
_cell.length_c   1.000
_cell.angle_alpha   90.00
_cell.angle_beta   90.00
_cell.angle_gamma   90.00
#
_symmetry.space_group_name_H-M   'P 1'
#
loop_
_entity.id
_entity.type
_entity.pdbx_description
1 polymer ?
#
loop_
_entity_poly.entity_id
_entity_poly.type
_entity_poly.pdbx_seq_one_letter_code
_entity_poly.pdbx_strand_id
1 'polypeptide(L)'
;MVRSVGTKRIPMPAVIARVRALHDQGVALYLWSSGGAEYARASAIEFGIEGCFAGFLPKPDVYIDDQAVHEWRYCQHVLPGNADSA
;
A
#
# COMPACT_ATOMS: atom_id res chain seq x y z
N MET A 1 4.89 2.88 -2.32
CA MET A 1 6.04 1.95 -2.43
C MET A 1 7.05 2.38 -3.48
N VAL A 2 6.60 2.80 -4.66
CA VAL A 2 7.44 3.33 -5.72
C VAL A 2 6.89 4.68 -6.14
N ARG A 3 7.79 5.62 -6.42
CA ARG A 3 7.44 6.82 -7.18
C ARG A 3 8.00 6.68 -8.60
N SER A 4 7.24 7.12 -9.58
CA SER A 4 7.69 7.17 -10.97
C SER A 4 8.13 8.59 -11.30
N VAL A 5 9.32 8.76 -11.86
CA VAL A 5 9.78 10.00 -12.48
C VAL A 5 10.03 9.71 -13.94
N GLY A 6 9.11 10.13 -14.81
CA GLY A 6 9.03 9.63 -16.18
C GLY A 6 8.80 8.11 -16.18
N THR A 7 9.63 7.37 -16.90
CA THR A 7 9.61 5.89 -16.93
C THR A 7 10.42 5.24 -15.81
N LYS A 8 11.21 6.03 -15.06
CA LYS A 8 12.09 5.50 -14.00
C LYS A 8 11.30 5.27 -12.73
N ARG A 9 11.25 4.01 -12.30
CA ARG A 9 10.72 3.59 -11.00
C ARG A 9 11.78 3.78 -9.92
N ILE A 10 11.47 4.60 -8.92
CA ILE A 10 12.34 4.86 -7.76
C ILE A 10 11.70 4.19 -6.53
N PRO A 11 12.35 3.17 -5.94
CA PRO A 11 11.85 2.56 -4.72
C PRO A 11 11.85 3.57 -3.58
N MET A 12 10.93 3.37 -2.63
CA MET A 12 10.86 4.16 -1.40
C MET A 12 11.19 3.23 -0.21
N PRO A 13 12.47 3.07 0.17
CA PRO A 13 12.89 2.07 1.17
C PRO A 13 12.18 2.21 2.51
N ALA A 14 11.98 3.45 2.98
CA ALA A 14 11.25 3.74 4.22
C ALA A 14 9.83 3.16 4.21
N VAL A 15 9.08 3.32 3.11
CA VAL A 15 7.75 2.75 2.94
C VAL A 15 7.79 1.22 2.93
N ILE A 16 8.78 0.62 2.28
CA ILE A 16 8.94 -0.84 2.24
C ILE A 16 9.24 -1.39 3.65
N ALA A 17 10.11 -0.71 4.40
CA ALA A 17 10.41 -1.07 5.78
C ALA A 17 9.16 -0.97 6.66
N ARG A 18 8.35 0.09 6.50
CA ARG A 18 7.11 0.24 7.26
C ARG A 18 6.07 -0.85 6.94
N VAL A 19 5.92 -1.21 5.66
CA VAL A 19 5.03 -2.32 5.26
C VAL A 19 5.40 -3.61 5.99
N ARG A 20 6.69 -3.95 6.05
CA ARG A 20 7.18 -5.13 6.79
C ARG A 20 6.85 -5.02 8.28
N ALA A 21 7.17 -3.89 8.90
CA ALA A 21 6.92 -3.67 10.32
C ALA A 21 5.43 -3.79 10.69
N LEU A 22 4.53 -3.25 9.85
CA LEU A 22 3.07 -3.36 10.05
C LEU A 22 2.58 -4.80 9.90
N HIS A 23 3.07 -5.51 8.89
CA HIS A 23 2.76 -6.92 8.70
C HIS A 23 3.21 -7.77 9.91
N ASP A 24 4.41 -7.53 10.44
CA ASP A 24 4.94 -8.23 11.60
C ASP A 24 4.15 -7.93 12.90
N GLN A 25 3.44 -6.80 12.95
CA GLN A 25 2.48 -6.45 14.01
C GLN A 25 1.10 -7.11 13.83
N GLY A 26 0.89 -7.88 12.75
CA GLY A 26 -0.39 -8.51 12.43
C GLY A 26 -1.41 -7.58 11.79
N VAL A 27 -0.99 -6.40 11.29
CA VAL A 27 -1.88 -5.47 10.60
C VAL A 27 -2.23 -6.02 9.21
N ALA A 28 -3.53 -6.03 8.88
CA ALA A 28 -3.99 -6.39 7.56
C ALA A 28 -3.65 -5.28 6.55
N LEU A 29 -2.87 -5.62 5.52
CA LEU A 29 -2.46 -4.70 4.47
C LEU A 29 -3.05 -5.12 3.12
N TYR A 30 -3.51 -4.14 2.35
CA TYR A 30 -3.94 -4.32 0.97
C TYR A 30 -3.14 -3.38 0.08
N LEU A 31 -2.70 -3.85 -1.09
CA LEU A 31 -1.95 -3.02 -2.03
C LEU A 31 -2.82 -2.64 -3.23
N TRP A 32 -3.02 -1.34 -3.41
CA TRP A 32 -3.87 -0.80 -4.47
C TRP A 32 -3.06 -0.07 -5.53
N SER A 33 -3.36 -0.30 -6.81
CA SER A 33 -2.74 0.42 -7.92
C SER A 33 -3.75 0.91 -8.96
N SER A 34 -3.50 2.08 -9.52
CA SER A 34 -4.22 2.55 -10.72
C SER A 34 -3.91 1.69 -11.96
N GLY A 35 -2.79 0.95 -11.94
CA GLY A 35 -2.43 -0.01 -12.99
C GLY A 35 -3.11 -1.39 -12.86
N GLY A 36 -4.03 -1.56 -11.91
CA GLY A 36 -4.71 -2.83 -11.66
C GLY A 36 -4.06 -3.70 -10.58
N ALA A 37 -4.76 -4.77 -10.19
CA ALA A 37 -4.34 -5.69 -9.12
C ALA A 37 -3.05 -6.44 -9.49
N GLU A 38 -2.93 -6.88 -10.74
CA GLU A 38 -1.80 -7.63 -11.29
C GLU A 38 -0.53 -6.77 -11.27
N TYR A 39 -0.67 -5.49 -11.65
CA TYR A 39 0.44 -4.53 -11.55
C TYR A 39 0.87 -4.30 -10.09
N ALA A 40 -0.11 -4.19 -9.18
CA ALA A 40 0.18 -4.06 -7.75
C ALA A 40 0.95 -5.28 -7.23
N ARG A 41 0.49 -6.49 -7.57
CA ARG A 41 1.15 -7.74 -7.18
C ARG A 41 2.55 -7.86 -7.74
N ALA A 42 2.74 -7.59 -9.03
CA ALA A 42 4.05 -7.60 -9.67
C ALA A 42 5.04 -6.65 -8.98
N SER A 43 4.56 -5.45 -8.60
CA SER A 43 5.37 -4.49 -7.84
C SER A 43 5.76 -5.02 -6.46
N ALA A 44 4.86 -5.71 -5.75
CA ALA A 44 5.19 -6.28 -4.44
C ALA A 44 6.19 -7.44 -4.52
N ILE A 45 6.10 -8.27 -5.57
CA ILE A 45 7.06 -9.34 -5.88
C ILE A 45 8.45 -8.74 -6.14
N GLU A 46 8.54 -7.68 -6.96
CA GLU A 46 9.80 -7.00 -7.29
C GLU A 46 10.56 -6.52 -6.05
N PHE A 47 9.86 -6.12 -4.98
CA PHE A 47 10.47 -5.70 -3.70
C PHE A 47 10.44 -6.77 -2.60
N GLY A 48 10.03 -7.99 -2.92
CA GLY A 48 9.99 -9.12 -1.98
C GLY A 48 9.09 -8.89 -0.77
N ILE A 49 7.98 -8.17 -0.94
CA ILE A 49 6.97 -7.91 0.11
C ILE A 49 5.57 -8.39 -0.28
N GLU A 50 5.47 -9.28 -1.26
CA GLU A 50 4.19 -9.86 -1.67
C GLU A 50 3.45 -10.49 -0.48
N GLY A 51 4.16 -11.30 0.32
CA GLY A 51 3.58 -11.98 1.48
C GLY A 51 3.14 -11.04 2.61
N CYS A 52 3.44 -9.74 2.54
CA CYS A 52 2.97 -8.77 3.53
C CYS A 52 1.51 -8.34 3.31
N PHE A 53 0.91 -8.66 2.16
CA PHE A 53 -0.43 -8.18 1.79
C PHE A 53 -1.46 -9.31 1.79
N ALA A 54 -2.63 -9.04 2.36
CA ALA A 54 -3.81 -9.91 2.32
C ALA A 54 -4.51 -9.89 0.94
N GLY A 55 -4.26 -8.87 0.12
CA GLY A 55 -4.83 -8.78 -1.22
C GLY A 55 -4.26 -7.63 -2.07
N PHE A 56 -4.44 -7.78 -3.38
CA PHE A 56 -4.05 -6.81 -4.40
C PHE A 56 -5.30 -6.36 -5.15
N LEU A 57 -5.51 -5.05 -5.25
CA LEU A 57 -6.72 -4.48 -5.84
C LEU A 57 -6.40 -3.36 -6.84
N PRO A 58 -7.25 -3.15 -7.86
CA PRO A 58 -7.27 -1.87 -8.54
C PRO A 58 -7.68 -0.77 -7.54
N LYS A 59 -7.15 0.44 -7.70
CA LYS A 59 -7.74 1.60 -7.02
C LYS A 59 -9.14 1.81 -7.60
N PRO A 60 -10.20 1.87 -6.77
CA PRO A 60 -11.55 2.07 -7.25
C PRO A 60 -11.73 3.50 -7.74
N ASP A 61 -12.61 3.70 -8.73
CA ASP A 61 -13.09 5.01 -9.12
C ASP A 61 -14.03 5.60 -8.06
N VAL A 62 -14.82 4.74 -7.42
CA VAL A 62 -15.77 5.08 -6.34
C VAL A 62 -15.75 3.95 -5.31
N TYR A 63 -15.73 4.30 -4.03
CA TYR A 63 -16.07 3.38 -2.94
C TYR A 63 -17.35 3.90 -2.27
N ILE A 64 -18.21 2.98 -1.83
CA ILE A 64 -19.44 3.30 -1.12
C ILE A 64 -19.36 2.57 0.20
N ASP A 65 -19.47 3.34 1.29
CA ASP A 65 -19.39 2.86 2.66
C ASP A 65 -20.29 3.74 3.53
N ASP A 66 -20.78 3.24 4.66
CA ASP A 66 -21.60 4.02 5.59
C ASP A 66 -20.78 4.99 6.44
N GLN A 67 -19.45 4.85 6.43
CA GLN A 67 -18.51 5.73 7.11
C GLN A 67 -17.40 6.20 6.16
N ALA A 68 -16.89 7.42 6.36
CA ALA A 68 -15.70 7.83 5.63
C ALA A 68 -14.49 6.99 6.08
N VAL A 69 -13.55 6.69 5.19
CA VAL A 69 -12.37 5.84 5.52
C VAL A 69 -11.60 6.31 6.76
N HIS A 70 -11.54 7.62 7.01
CA HIS A 70 -10.85 8.18 8.18
C HIS A 70 -11.61 8.02 9.51
N GLU A 71 -12.87 7.60 9.45
CA GLU A 71 -13.72 7.31 10.62
C GLU A 71 -13.70 5.82 10.98
N TRP A 72 -13.17 4.96 10.10
CA TRP A 72 -13.04 3.54 10.37
C TRP A 72 -12.13 3.28 11.56
N ARG A 73 -12.66 2.56 12.56
CA ARG A 73 -12.04 2.33 13.89
C ARG A 73 -10.55 1.95 13.89
N TYR A 74 -10.10 1.20 12.88
CA TYR A 74 -8.73 0.68 12.81
C TYR A 74 -7.98 1.10 11.53
N CYS A 75 -8.59 1.93 10.68
CA CYS A 75 -7.96 2.33 9.42
C CYS A 75 -7.29 3.68 9.57
N GLN A 76 -6.00 3.74 9.26
CA GLN A 76 -5.25 4.99 9.20
C GLN A 76 -4.79 5.27 7.79
N HIS A 77 -5.07 6.47 7.29
CA HIS A 77 -4.52 6.92 6.02
C HIS A 77 -3.04 7.32 6.20
N VAL A 78 -2.14 6.49 5.66
CA VAL A 78 -0.69 6.72 5.69
C VAL A 78 -0.20 7.05 4.29
N LEU A 79 0.41 8.23 4.16
CA LEU A 79 1.09 8.68 2.95
C LEU A 79 2.59 8.34 3.03
N PRO A 80 3.28 8.23 1.89
CA PRO A 80 4.71 7.95 1.91
C PRO A 80 5.55 8.95 2.73
N GLY A 81 5.11 10.21 2.85
CA GLY A 81 5.80 11.25 3.62
C GLY A 81 5.62 11.16 5.14
N ASN A 82 4.66 10.38 5.63
CA ASN A 82 4.42 10.17 7.06
C ASN A 82 4.45 8.68 7.46
N ALA A 83 4.96 7.82 6.58
CA ALA A 83 5.04 6.38 6.80
C ALA A 83 5.95 5.99 7.97
N ASP A 84 6.92 6.83 8.33
CA ASP A 84 7.87 6.53 9.41
C ASP A 84 7.28 6.73 10.81
N SER A 85 6.20 7.51 10.93
CA SER A 85 5.58 7.87 12.22
C SER A 85 4.16 7.35 12.41
N ALA A 86 3.55 6.82 11.34
CA ALA A 86 2.35 5.99 11.45
C ALA A 86 2.71 4.62 11.98
#